data_AF-A0A941EZI1-F1
#
_entry.id   AF-A0A941EZI1-F1
#
_cell.length_a   1.000
_cell.length_b   1.000
_cell.length_c   1.000
_cell.angle_alpha   90.00
_cell.angle_beta   90.00
_cell.angle_gamma   90.00
#
_symmetry.space_group_name_H-M   'P 1'
#
loop_
_entity.id
_entity.type
_entity.pdbx_description
1 polymer ?
#
loop_
_entity_poly.entity_id
_entity_poly.type
_entity_poly.pdbx_seq_one_letter_code
_entity_poly.pdbx_strand_id
1 'polypeptide(L)'
;MKFSLGAHDGLDVIAPGYPTVTQVNCSTGAPINTGTLTDTAGGSGLTYGAASDTYTYVWKTAKAMAGTCQVFRLQLVDCSDHTALFTFTK
;
A
#
# COMPACT_ATOMS: atom_id res chain seq x y z
N MET A 1 -3.41 4.98 1.97
CA MET A 1 -2.11 5.61 1.65
C MET A 1 -2.37 6.78 0.73
N LYS A 2 -1.71 7.92 0.94
CA LYS A 2 -1.90 9.13 0.15
C LYS A 2 -0.57 9.54 -0.47
N PHE A 3 -0.52 9.69 -1.79
CA PHE A 3 0.69 10.06 -2.53
C PHE A 3 0.33 10.98 -3.71
N SER A 4 1.29 11.73 -4.23
CA SER A 4 1.08 12.63 -5.37
C SER A 4 2.11 12.29 -6.45
N LEU A 5 1.66 12.27 -7.71
CA LEU A 5 2.52 12.09 -8.88
C LEU A 5 2.80 13.43 -9.60
N GLY A 6 2.25 14.54 -9.10
CA GLY A 6 2.32 15.85 -9.75
C GLY A 6 1.40 16.03 -10.96
N ALA A 7 0.85 14.95 -11.53
CA ALA A 7 -0.13 14.97 -12.61
C ALA A 7 -1.13 13.80 -12.50
N HIS A 8 -2.17 13.82 -13.34
CA HIS A 8 -3.13 12.72 -13.48
C HIS A 8 -2.64 11.71 -14.52
N ASP A 9 -1.87 10.71 -14.09
CA ASP A 9 -1.38 9.60 -14.92
C ASP A 9 -2.40 8.46 -15.11
N GLY A 10 -3.65 8.65 -14.68
CA GLY A 10 -4.70 7.64 -14.77
C GLY A 10 -4.90 6.86 -13.47
N LEU A 11 -5.73 5.82 -13.52
CA LEU A 11 -5.95 4.90 -12.38
C LEU A 11 -5.09 3.63 -12.47
N ASP A 12 -4.45 3.40 -13.62
CA ASP A 12 -3.55 2.27 -13.86
C ASP A 12 -2.07 2.66 -13.63
N VAL A 13 -1.85 3.43 -12.56
CA VAL A 13 -0.51 3.90 -12.16
C VAL A 13 0.22 2.89 -11.28
N ILE A 14 -0.47 1.86 -10.81
CA ILE A 14 0.06 0.82 -9.94
C ILE A 14 0.57 -0.34 -10.80
N ALA A 15 1.80 -0.77 -10.56
CA ALA A 15 2.38 -1.88 -11.29
C ALA A 15 1.61 -3.19 -11.05
N PRO A 16 1.54 -4.09 -12.05
CA PRO A 16 0.92 -5.39 -11.88
C PRO A 16 1.66 -6.20 -10.80
N GLY A 17 0.90 -6.90 -9.95
CA GLY A 17 1.47 -7.61 -8.80
C GLY A 17 1.73 -6.74 -7.57
N TYR A 18 1.29 -5.48 -7.59
CA TYR A 18 1.30 -4.56 -6.45
C TYR A 18 -0.09 -3.97 -6.20
N PRO A 19 -0.35 -3.47 -4.98
CA PRO A 19 0.55 -3.44 -3.82
C PRO A 19 0.61 -4.76 -3.04
N THR A 20 1.73 -4.95 -2.34
CA THR A 20 1.98 -6.11 -1.48
C THR A 20 2.16 -5.68 -0.03
N VAL A 21 1.79 -6.56 0.89
CA VAL A 21 1.93 -6.37 2.33
C VAL A 21 2.68 -7.53 2.92
N THR A 22 3.74 -7.21 3.67
CA THR A 22 4.61 -8.18 4.31
C THR A 22 4.61 -7.93 5.81
N GLN A 23 4.26 -8.94 6.59
CA GLN A 23 4.42 -8.91 8.03
C GLN A 23 5.90 -8.87 8.38
N VAL A 24 6.27 -7.93 9.22
CA VAL A 24 7.63 -7.79 9.74
C VAL A 24 7.64 -7.81 11.25
N ASN A 25 8.78 -8.16 11.82
CA ASN A 25 9.00 -8.06 13.24
C ASN A 25 9.07 -6.58 13.63
N CYS A 26 8.25 -6.18 14.60
CA CYS A 26 8.18 -4.78 15.05
C CYS A 26 9.48 -4.24 15.65
N SER A 27 10.33 -5.11 16.21
CA SER A 27 11.59 -4.70 16.84
C SER A 27 12.77 -4.72 15.87
N THR A 28 12.83 -5.69 14.96
CA THR A 28 14.00 -5.87 14.06
C THR A 28 13.73 -5.45 12.62
N GLY A 29 12.47 -5.24 12.23
CA GLY A 29 12.07 -5.01 10.84
C GLY A 29 12.22 -6.24 9.93
N ALA A 30 12.62 -7.40 10.48
CA ALA A 30 12.84 -8.61 9.69
C ALA A 30 11.51 -9.16 9.16
N PRO A 31 11.43 -9.59 7.89
CA PRO A 31 10.23 -10.19 7.33
C PRO A 31 9.89 -11.50 8.06
N ILE A 32 8.67 -11.58 8.56
CA ILE A 32 8.11 -12.76 9.22
C ILE A 32 7.45 -13.69 8.19
N ASN A 33 6.86 -13.13 7.14
CA ASN A 33 6.22 -13.89 6.06
C ASN A 33 6.65 -13.39 4.67
N THR A 34 6.25 -14.12 3.65
CA THR A 34 6.32 -13.66 2.26
C THR A 34 5.19 -12.69 2.00
N GLY A 35 5.49 -11.52 1.42
CA GLY A 35 4.50 -10.49 1.14
C GLY A 35 3.34 -11.02 0.30
N THR A 36 2.11 -10.69 0.69
CA THR A 36 0.89 -11.07 -0.01
C THR A 36 0.27 -9.85 -0.70
N LEU A 37 -0.40 -10.06 -1.82
CA LEU A 37 -1.18 -9.00 -2.48
C LEU A 37 -2.26 -8.47 -1.53
N THR A 38 -2.47 -7.16 -1.54
CA THR A 38 -3.56 -6.56 -0.77
C THR A 38 -4.86 -6.68 -1.52
N ASP A 39 -5.92 -7.07 -0.82
CA ASP A 39 -7.27 -6.91 -1.34
C ASP A 39 -7.64 -5.42 -1.38
N THR A 40 -7.94 -4.92 -2.58
CA THR A 40 -8.57 -3.61 -2.74
C THR A 40 -9.99 -3.67 -2.21
N ALA A 41 -10.47 -2.57 -1.62
CA ALA A 41 -11.88 -2.44 -1.30
C ALA A 41 -12.69 -2.26 -2.61
N GLY A 42 -13.02 -3.37 -3.29
CA GLY A 42 -13.94 -3.39 -4.42
C GLY A 42 -13.33 -3.31 -5.83
N GLY A 43 -12.07 -3.72 -6.03
CA GLY A 43 -11.46 -3.84 -7.37
C GLY A 43 -10.81 -2.57 -7.92
N SER A 44 -11.04 -1.41 -7.29
CA SER A 44 -10.42 -0.13 -7.67
C SER A 44 -10.24 0.75 -6.44
N GLY A 45 -9.40 0.31 -5.51
CA GLY A 45 -9.13 1.04 -4.26
C GLY A 45 -8.38 2.36 -4.45
N LEU A 46 -8.03 2.74 -5.67
CA LEU A 46 -7.31 3.97 -5.99
C LEU A 46 -8.28 5.06 -6.44
N THR A 47 -8.27 6.20 -5.77
CA THR A 47 -9.03 7.40 -6.13
C THR A 47 -8.08 8.56 -6.37
N TYR A 48 -8.28 9.32 -7.44
CA TYR A 48 -7.56 10.56 -7.70
C TYR A 48 -8.38 11.78 -7.29
N GLY A 49 -7.77 12.68 -6.51
CA GLY A 49 -8.34 13.99 -6.19
C GLY A 49 -7.69 15.08 -7.03
N ALA A 50 -8.38 15.54 -8.07
CA ALA A 50 -7.88 16.59 -8.98
C ALA A 50 -7.70 17.96 -8.31
N ALA A 51 -8.45 18.25 -7.25
CA ALA A 51 -8.30 19.51 -6.50
C ALA A 51 -7.00 19.59 -5.67
N SER A 52 -6.30 18.47 -5.49
CA SER A 52 -5.08 18.41 -4.67
C SER A 52 -3.97 17.60 -5.35
N ASP A 53 -4.14 17.26 -6.63
CA ASP A 53 -3.26 16.40 -7.43
C ASP A 53 -2.73 15.18 -6.65
N THR A 54 -3.64 14.51 -5.94
CA THR A 54 -3.27 13.49 -4.96
C THR A 54 -4.05 12.19 -5.21
N TYR A 55 -3.32 11.09 -5.23
CA TYR A 55 -3.83 9.73 -5.25
C TYR A 55 -4.05 9.20 -3.83
N THR A 56 -5.20 8.57 -3.62
CA THR A 56 -5.59 7.92 -2.38
C THR A 56 -5.84 6.45 -2.65
N TYR A 57 -5.03 5.59 -2.06
CA TYR A 57 -5.21 4.14 -2.13
C TYR A 57 -5.80 3.60 -0.82
N VAL A 58 -6.96 2.97 -0.93
CA VAL A 58 -7.72 2.34 0.15
C VAL A 58 -7.64 0.82 -0.01
N TRP A 59 -7.02 0.19 0.99
CA TRP A 59 -6.86 -1.26 1.07
C TRP A 59 -7.52 -1.79 2.33
N LYS A 60 -7.91 -3.06 2.30
CA LYS A 60 -8.46 -3.73 3.48
C LYS A 60 -7.33 -4.20 4.38
N THR A 61 -7.38 -3.79 5.64
CA THR A 61 -6.56 -4.35 6.71
C THR A 61 -7.33 -5.49 7.38
N ALA A 62 -6.68 -6.63 7.56
CA ALA A 62 -7.30 -7.77 8.23
C ALA A 62 -7.21 -7.61 9.74
N LYS A 63 -8.23 -8.07 10.49
CA LYS A 63 -8.20 -8.09 11.96
C LYS A 63 -7.00 -8.88 12.52
N ALA A 64 -6.52 -9.87 11.77
CA ALA A 64 -5.31 -10.63 12.09
C ALA A 64 -4.03 -9.78 12.12
N MET A 65 -4.05 -8.59 11.53
CA MET A 65 -2.92 -7.65 11.57
C MET A 65 -2.82 -6.90 12.90
N ALA A 66 -3.88 -6.91 13.74
CA ALA A 66 -3.85 -6.24 15.04
C ALA A 66 -2.75 -6.81 15.95
N GLY A 67 -1.89 -5.93 16.48
CA GLY A 67 -0.73 -6.32 17.28
C GLY A 67 0.50 -6.74 16.45
N THR A 68 0.51 -6.52 15.14
CA THR A 68 1.64 -6.85 14.25
C THR A 68 2.15 -5.63 13.50
N CYS A 69 3.37 -5.73 12.98
CA CYS A 69 3.93 -4.74 12.06
C CYS A 69 3.87 -5.27 10.64
N GLN A 70 3.47 -4.42 9.72
CA GLN A 70 3.24 -4.76 8.33
C GLN A 70 3.91 -3.70 7.46
N VAL A 71 4.74 -4.13 6.52
CA VAL A 71 5.32 -3.29 5.48
C VAL A 71 4.43 -3.36 4.25
N PHE A 72 3.81 -2.24 3.92
CA PHE A 72 3.07 -2.04 2.70
C PHE A 72 4.01 -1.52 1.63
N ARG A 73 4.13 -2.23 0.50
CA ARG A 73 4.95 -1.83 -0.64
C ARG A 73 4.05 -1.63 -1.85
N LEU A 74 4.11 -0.43 -2.41
CA LEU A 74 3.42 -0.01 -3.61
C LEU A 74 4.46 0.27 -4.68
N GLN A 75 4.42 -0.46 -5.77
CA GLN A 75 5.24 -0.14 -6.93
C GLN A 75 4.34 0.49 -8.00
N LEU A 76 4.84 1.55 -8.61
CA LEU A 76 4.17 2.28 -9.66
C LEU A 76 4.70 1.87 -11.03
N VAL A 77 3.93 2.14 -12.09
CA VAL A 77 4.29 1.81 -13.48
C VAL A 77 5.50 2.60 -13.99
N ASP A 78 5.83 3.73 -13.36
CA ASP A 78 7.04 4.53 -13.62
C ASP A 78 8.31 3.93 -12.98
N CYS A 79 8.21 2.71 -12.41
CA CYS A 79 9.24 2.04 -11.63
C CYS A 79 9.56 2.66 -10.26
N SER A 80 8.77 3.63 -9.79
CA SER A 80 8.91 4.14 -8.42
C SER A 80 8.37 3.15 -7.40
N ASP A 81 9.11 2.95 -6.30
CA ASP A 81 8.65 2.16 -5.16
C ASP A 81 8.34 3.06 -3.96
N HIS A 82 7.19 2.80 -3.35
CA HIS A 82 6.74 3.46 -2.14
C HIS A 82 6.48 2.42 -1.07
N THR A 83 7.28 2.46 -0.03
CA THR A 83 7.19 1.52 1.08
C THR A 83 6.76 2.26 2.35
N ALA A 84 5.78 1.72 3.07
CA ALA A 84 5.25 2.28 4.30
C ALA A 84 5.16 1.19 5.38
N LEU A 85 5.74 1.47 6.55
CA LEU A 85 5.63 0.59 7.72
C LEU A 85 4.40 0.97 8.54
N PHE A 86 3.50 0.03 8.74
CA PHE A 86 2.32 0.15 9.57
C PHE A 86 2.48 -0.69 10.83
N THR A 87 2.38 -0.05 11.99
CA THR A 87 2.35 -0.68 13.31
C THR A 87 0.90 -0.73 13.78
N PHE A 88 0.28 -1.92 13.74
CA PHE A 88 -1.08 -2.07 14.23
C PHE A 88 -1.06 -2.31 15.74
N THR A 89 -1.46 -1.31 16.52
CA THR A 89 -1.66 -1.47 17.96
C THR A 89 -3.02 -2.11 18.25
N LYS A 90 -3.12 -2.82 19.37
CA LYS A 90 -4.35 -3.49 19.81
C LYS A 90 -5.25 -2.57 20.62
#